data_AF-A0A6C0F865-F1
#
_entry.id   AF-A0A6C0F865-F1
#
_cell.length_a   1.000
_cell.length_b   1.000
_cell.length_c   1.000
_cell.angle_alpha   90.00
_cell.angle_beta   90.00
_cell.angle_gamma   90.00
#
_symmetry.space_group_name_H-M   'P 1'
#
loop_
_entity.id
_entity.type
_entity.pdbx_description
1 polymer ?
#
loop_
_entity_poly.entity_id
_entity_poly.type
_entity_poly.pdbx_seq_one_letter_code
_entity_poly.pdbx_strand_id
1 'polypeptide(L)'
;MLSPPFNIAIYCTVYFLALMYISPIIDNMFTDLDTDVEKEITTQRITIDIVCHLLVIMWFLYFVHLILKETMQKYIPFGPYTNNSINIVCGLTLVGLQRNLIDKLKYITGEY
;
A
#
# COMPACT_ATOMS: atom_id res chain seq x y z
N MET A 1 2.27 -16.97 -26.99
CA MET A 1 1.38 -16.11 -26.20
C MET A 1 1.03 -16.87 -24.93
N LEU A 2 1.32 -16.34 -23.74
CA LEU A 2 1.04 -17.02 -22.47
C LEU A 2 -0.46 -17.05 -22.18
N SER A 3 -0.91 -18.04 -21.41
CA SER A 3 -2.34 -18.17 -21.08
C SER A 3 -2.82 -17.00 -20.19
N PRO A 4 -4.09 -16.57 -20.32
CA PRO A 4 -4.64 -15.50 -19.48
C PRO A 4 -4.39 -15.63 -17.97
N PRO A 5 -4.55 -16.81 -17.32
CA PRO A 5 -4.25 -16.94 -15.89
C PRO A 5 -2.78 -16.75 -15.57
N PHE A 6 -1.87 -17.17 -16.46
CA PHE A 6 -0.44 -16.99 -16.27
C PHE A 6 -0.03 -15.51 -16.37
N ASN A 7 -0.65 -14.77 -17.29
CA ASN A 7 -0.45 -13.32 -17.38
C ASN A 7 -0.85 -12.61 -16.08
N ILE A 8 -2.02 -12.95 -15.52
CA ILE A 8 -2.50 -12.41 -14.24
C ILE A 8 -1.51 -12.72 -13.12
N ALA A 9 -1.01 -13.96 -13.04
CA ALA A 9 -0.04 -14.36 -12.03
C ALA A 9 1.25 -13.52 -12.10
N ILE A 10 1.77 -13.26 -13.31
CA ILE A 10 2.94 -12.39 -13.49
C ILE A 10 2.66 -10.97 -13.00
N TYR A 11 1.53 -10.38 -13.41
CA TYR A 11 1.12 -9.05 -12.95
C TYR A 11 1.05 -8.97 -11.42
N CYS A 12 0.32 -9.89 -10.78
CA CYS A 12 0.20 -9.93 -9.33
C CYS A 12 1.57 -10.07 -8.64
N THR A 13 2.45 -10.93 -9.17
CA THR A 13 3.78 -11.16 -8.60
C THR A 13 4.64 -9.90 -8.68
N VAL A 14 4.66 -9.22 -9.83
CA VAL A 14 5.45 -7.99 -10.01
C VAL A 14 4.93 -6.86 -9.11
N TYR A 15 3.61 -6.70 -9.02
CA TYR A 15 3.00 -5.70 -8.12
C TYR A 15 3.31 -5.98 -6.65
N PHE A 16 3.17 -7.23 -6.23
CA PHE A 16 3.49 -7.64 -4.86
C PHE A 16 4.96 -7.34 -4.51
N LEU A 17 5.90 -7.72 -5.40
CA LEU A 17 7.31 -7.47 -5.19
C LEU A 17 7.63 -5.97 -5.13
N ALA A 18 7.07 -5.17 -6.05
CA ALA A 18 7.29 -3.73 -6.04
C ALA A 18 6.78 -3.09 -4.74
N LEU A 19 5.56 -3.44 -4.31
CA LEU A 19 4.98 -2.93 -3.07
C LEU A 19 5.73 -3.41 -1.83
N MET A 20 6.30 -4.62 -1.82
CA MET A 20 7.12 -5.11 -0.71
C MET A 20 8.32 -4.21 -0.43
N TYR A 21 8.93 -3.61 -1.45
CA TYR A 21 10.05 -2.69 -1.28
C TYR A 21 9.60 -1.25 -1.01
N ILE A 22 8.53 -0.80 -1.66
CA ILE A 22 8.06 0.59 -1.56
C ILE A 22 7.29 0.83 -0.26
N SER A 23 6.50 -0.14 0.20
CA SER A 23 5.62 0.02 1.36
C SER A 23 6.37 0.34 2.66
N PRO A 24 7.49 -0.34 3.02
CA PRO A 24 8.27 0.02 4.19
C PRO A 24 8.89 1.41 4.10
N ILE A 25 9.20 1.89 2.90
CA ILE A 25 9.73 3.26 2.71
C ILE A 25 8.63 4.26 3.07
N ILE A 26 7.40 4.04 2.59
CA ILE A 26 6.25 4.90 2.91
C ILE A 26 5.94 4.85 4.41
N ASP A 27 5.89 3.65 5.01
CA ASP A 27 5.52 3.48 6.42
C ASP A 27 6.51 4.21 7.35
N ASN A 28 7.81 4.17 7.04
CA ASN A 28 8.87 4.86 7.78
C ASN A 28 8.93 6.38 7.52
N MET A 29 8.17 6.93 6.57
CA MET A 29 8.03 8.39 6.44
C MET A 29 7.17 8.98 7.56
N PHE A 30 6.38 8.14 8.23
CA PHE A 30 5.53 8.51 9.36
C PHE A 30 6.17 8.03 10.66
N THR A 31 5.91 8.75 11.75
CA THR A 31 6.40 8.36 13.08
C THR A 31 5.72 7.09 13.55
N ASP A 32 6.42 6.28 14.34
CA ASP A 32 5.81 5.20 15.10
C ASP A 32 4.95 5.75 16.26
N LEU A 33 3.99 4.94 16.70
CA LEU A 33 3.07 5.33 17.77
C LEU A 33 3.79 5.51 19.12
N ASP A 34 4.77 4.67 19.43
CA ASP A 34 5.48 4.73 20.71
C ASP A 34 6.17 6.09 20.89
N THR A 35 6.83 6.58 19.83
CA THR A 35 7.43 7.92 19.78
C THR A 35 6.39 9.05 19.94
N ASP A 36 5.20 8.89 19.35
CA ASP A 36 4.13 9.90 19.45
C ASP A 36 3.56 9.95 20.88
N VAL A 37 3.42 8.79 21.54
CA VAL A 37 2.96 8.68 22.93
C VAL A 37 4.00 9.24 23.90
N GLU A 38 5.28 8.93 23.71
CA GLU A 38 6.38 9.48 24.53
C GLU A 38 6.44 11.01 24.48
N LYS A 39 6.10 11.59 23.33
CA LYS A 39 6.06 13.05 23.12
C LYS A 39 4.74 13.70 23.53
N GLU A 40 3.83 12.94 24.16
CA GLU A 40 2.50 13.39 24.58
C GLU A 40 1.71 14.03 23.42
N ILE A 41 1.84 13.49 22.21
CA ILE A 41 1.10 13.99 21.05
C ILE A 41 -0.39 13.72 21.26
N THR A 42 -1.21 14.74 21.01
CA THR A 42 -2.65 14.65 21.19
C THR A 42 -3.29 13.68 20.20
N THR A 43 -4.37 13.01 20.62
CA THR A 43 -5.14 12.09 19.78
C THR A 43 -5.59 12.72 18.46
N GLN A 44 -5.98 14.00 18.48
CA GLN A 44 -6.36 14.75 17.27
C GLN A 44 -5.21 14.84 16.26
N ARG A 45 -3.98 15.03 16.73
CA ARG A 45 -2.81 15.10 15.86
C ARG A 45 -2.48 13.72 15.27
N ILE A 46 -2.63 12.65 16.05
CA ILE A 46 -2.51 11.26 15.56
C ILE A 46 -3.55 10.99 14.47
N THR A 47 -4.80 11.44 14.65
CA THR A 47 -5.84 11.30 13.61
C THR A 47 -5.48 12.04 12.32
N ILE A 48 -4.95 13.26 12.42
CA ILE A 48 -4.47 13.99 11.24
C ILE A 48 -3.35 13.22 10.54
N ASP A 49 -2.42 12.65 11.32
CA ASP A 49 -1.31 11.88 10.77
C ASP A 49 -1.78 10.62 10.03
N ILE A 50 -2.78 9.90 10.58
CA ILE A 50 -3.46 8.77 9.90
C ILE A 50 -4.04 9.19 8.56
N VAL A 51 -4.75 10.33 8.52
CA VAL A 51 -5.36 10.84 7.27
C VAL A 51 -4.27 11.23 6.26
N CYS A 52 -3.22 11.92 6.70
CA CYS A 52 -2.08 12.25 5.85
C CYS A 52 -1.39 10.99 5.30
N HIS A 53 -1.21 9.97 6.14
CA HIS A 53 -0.63 8.70 5.75
C HIS A 53 -1.46 7.99 4.69
N LEU A 54 -2.78 7.91 4.86
CA LEU A 54 -3.68 7.36 3.84
C LEU A 54 -3.60 8.11 2.50
N LEU A 55 -3.53 9.43 2.53
CA LEU A 55 -3.38 10.23 1.30
C LEU A 55 -2.06 9.96 0.58
N VAL A 56 -0.96 9.84 1.32
CA VAL A 56 0.35 9.50 0.75
C VAL A 56 0.32 8.10 0.14
N ILE A 57 -0.25 7.10 0.83
CA ILE A 57 -0.41 5.74 0.30
C ILE A 57 -1.21 5.76 -1.01
N MET A 58 -2.34 6.48 -1.06
CA MET A 58 -3.15 6.59 -2.27
C MET A 58 -2.37 7.19 -3.43
N TRP A 59 -1.61 8.25 -3.17
CA TRP A 59 -0.82 8.94 -4.19
C TRP A 59 0.31 8.05 -4.72
N PHE A 60 1.04 7.38 -3.83
CA PHE A 60 2.08 6.42 -4.22
C PHE A 60 1.52 5.24 -5.01
N LEU A 61 0.40 4.66 -4.56
CA LEU A 61 -0.22 3.54 -5.26
C LEU A 61 -0.64 3.92 -6.68
N TYR A 62 -1.16 5.13 -6.87
CA TYR A 62 -1.49 5.65 -8.20
C TYR A 62 -0.27 5.65 -9.13
N PHE A 63 0.87 6.17 -8.68
CA PHE A 63 2.10 6.18 -9.49
C PHE A 63 2.66 4.78 -9.74
N VAL A 64 2.70 3.93 -8.71
CA VAL A 64 3.17 2.54 -8.84
C VAL A 64 2.31 1.80 -9.88
N HIS A 65 0.99 1.94 -9.78
CA HIS A 65 0.07 1.33 -10.73
C HIS A 65 0.29 1.85 -12.15
N LEU A 66 0.40 3.17 -12.32
CA LEU A 66 0.66 3.78 -13.63
C LEU A 66 1.95 3.25 -14.27
N ILE A 67 3.07 3.32 -13.53
CA ILE A 67 4.39 2.91 -14.01
C ILE A 67 4.43 1.42 -14.34
N LEU A 68 3.95 0.57 -13.43
CA LEU A 68 3.98 -0.88 -13.63
C LEU A 68 3.07 -1.31 -14.76
N LYS A 69 1.85 -0.76 -14.83
CA LYS A 69 0.92 -1.06 -15.92
C LYS A 69 1.51 -0.69 -17.27
N GLU A 70 2.00 0.53 -17.44
CA GLU A 70 2.59 0.99 -18.71
C GLU A 70 3.83 0.17 -19.11
N THR A 71 4.64 -0.21 -18.13
CA THR A 71 5.86 -1.00 -18.38
C THR A 71 5.51 -2.43 -18.79
N MET A 72 4.58 -3.07 -18.08
CA MET A 72 4.23 -4.48 -18.31
C MET A 72 3.32 -4.67 -19.52
N GLN A 73 2.43 -3.71 -19.81
CA GLN A 73 1.49 -3.81 -20.93
C GLN A 73 2.20 -3.84 -22.29
N LYS A 74 3.45 -3.36 -22.37
CA LYS A 74 4.32 -3.50 -23.55
C LYS A 74 4.66 -4.96 -23.87
N TYR A 75 4.63 -5.84 -22.87
CA TYR A 75 5.06 -7.24 -22.98
C TYR A 75 3.91 -8.24 -22.78
N ILE A 76 2.93 -7.91 -21.94
CA ILE A 76 1.86 -8.82 -21.52
C ILE A 76 0.50 -8.11 -21.65
N PRO A 77 -0.48 -8.69 -22.37
CA PRO A 77 -1.78 -8.05 -22.57
C PRO A 77 -2.50 -7.82 -21.23
N PHE A 78 -3.11 -6.64 -21.09
CA PHE A 78 -3.82 -6.22 -19.89
C PHE A 78 -5.33 -6.38 -20.08
N GLY A 79 -5.97 -7.19 -19.25
CA GLY A 79 -7.41 -7.46 -19.29
C GLY A 79 -8.16 -6.97 -18.05
N PRO A 80 -9.51 -6.96 -18.09
CA PRO A 80 -10.34 -6.53 -16.96
C PRO A 80 -10.12 -7.40 -15.71
N TYR A 81 -9.97 -8.72 -15.88
CA TYR A 81 -9.67 -9.63 -14.77
C TYR A 81 -8.31 -9.34 -14.13
N THR A 82 -7.31 -8.96 -14.92
CA THR A 82 -5.98 -8.56 -14.42
C THR A 82 -6.07 -7.34 -13.51
N ASN A 83 -6.87 -6.34 -13.88
CA ASN A 83 -7.07 -5.13 -13.07
C ASN A 83 -7.66 -5.45 -11.69
N ASN A 84 -8.69 -6.29 -11.65
CA ASN A 84 -9.32 -6.69 -10.39
C ASN A 84 -8.34 -7.48 -9.50
N SER A 85 -7.60 -8.43 -10.07
CA SER A 85 -6.60 -9.19 -9.31
C SER A 85 -5.49 -8.31 -8.75
N ILE A 86 -4.99 -7.35 -9.54
CA ILE A 86 -4.00 -6.36 -9.08
C ILE A 86 -4.57 -5.55 -7.92
N ASN A 87 -5.80 -5.03 -8.03
CA ASN A 87 -6.40 -4.22 -6.97
C ASN A 87 -6.52 -4.98 -5.64
N ILE A 88 -6.88 -6.27 -5.70
CA ILE A 88 -6.93 -7.14 -4.51
C ILE A 88 -5.54 -7.29 -3.90
N VAL A 89 -4.53 -7.63 -4.72
CA VAL A 89 -3.15 -7.81 -4.25
C VAL A 89 -2.59 -6.51 -3.67
N CYS A 90 -2.81 -5.37 -4.34
CA CYS A 90 -2.38 -4.06 -3.85
C CYS A 90 -3.01 -3.73 -2.50
N GLY A 91 -4.32 -3.92 -2.35
CA GLY A 91 -5.04 -3.66 -1.11
C GLY A 91 -4.52 -4.52 0.04
N LEU A 92 -4.40 -5.83 -0.18
CA LEU A 92 -3.88 -6.76 0.84
C LEU A 92 -2.43 -6.43 1.23
N THR A 93 -1.58 -6.17 0.23
CA THR A 93 -0.15 -5.92 0.45
C THR A 93 0.06 -4.61 1.19
N LEU A 94 -0.63 -3.54 0.78
CA LEU A 94 -0.52 -2.24 1.45
C LEU A 94 -1.08 -2.29 2.87
N VAL A 95 -2.28 -2.83 3.08
CA VAL A 95 -2.82 -2.93 4.44
C VAL A 95 -1.88 -3.76 5.33
N GLY A 96 -1.40 -4.90 4.85
CA GLY A 96 -0.54 -5.79 5.64
C GLY A 96 0.85 -5.23 5.97
N LEU A 97 1.35 -4.26 5.20
CA LEU A 97 2.72 -3.74 5.36
C LEU A 97 2.80 -2.37 6.05
N GLN A 98 1.67 -1.71 6.33
CA GLN A 98 1.63 -0.35 6.92
C GLN A 98 1.48 -0.45 8.43
N ARG A 99 2.56 -0.82 9.12
CA ARG A 99 2.53 -1.10 10.57
C ARG A 99 2.21 0.15 11.38
N ASN A 100 2.88 1.26 11.09
CA ASN A 100 2.68 2.51 11.84
C ASN A 100 1.24 3.00 11.73
N LEU A 101 0.64 2.86 10.53
CA LEU A 101 -0.76 3.19 10.31
C LEU A 101 -1.71 2.29 11.12
N ILE A 102 -1.48 0.98 11.11
CA ILE A 102 -2.30 0.02 11.85
C ILE A 102 -2.23 0.28 13.36
N ASP A 103 -1.03 0.51 13.89
CA ASP A 103 -0.84 0.70 15.33
C ASP A 103 -1.52 2.01 15.78
N LYS A 104 -1.40 3.10 15.00
CA LYS A 104 -2.14 4.35 15.25
C LYS A 104 -3.66 4.19 15.15
N LEU A 105 -4.14 3.40 14.20
CA LEU A 105 -5.57 3.09 14.07
C LEU A 105 -6.10 2.35 15.30
N LYS A 106 -5.38 1.32 15.78
CA LYS A 106 -5.75 0.58 17.00
C LYS A 106 -5.78 1.48 18.23
N TYR A 107 -4.82 2.39 18.34
CA TYR A 107 -4.77 3.35 19.44
C TYR A 107 -6.01 4.24 19.48
N ILE A 108 -6.43 4.80 18.33
CA ILE A 108 -7.61 5.68 18.30
C ILE A 108 -8.94 4.93 18.47
N THR A 109 -8.98 3.62 18.17
CA THR A 109 -10.16 2.78 18.40
C THR A 109 -10.21 2.17 19.81
N GLY A 110 -9.15 2.34 20.62
CA GLY A 110 -9.05 1.77 21.96
C GLY A 110 -8.75 0.27 21.97
N GLU A 111 -8.19 -0.26 20.88
CA GLU A 111 -7.76 -1.65 20.72
C GLU A 111 -6.25 -1.85 20.97
N TYR A 112 -5.58 -0.82 21.48
CA TYR A 112 -4.15 -0.81 21.80
C TYR A 112 -3.89 -1.24 23.24
#